data_AF-A0A9P6Y0D3-F1
#
_entry.id   AF-A0A9P6Y0D3-F1
#
_cell.length_a   1.000
_cell.length_b   1.000
_cell.length_c   1.000
_cell.angle_alpha   90.00
_cell.angle_beta   90.00
_cell.angle_gamma   90.00
#
_symmetry.space_group_name_H-M   'P 1'
#
loop_
_entity.id
_entity.type
_entity.pdbx_description
1 polymer ?
#
loop_
_entity_poly.entity_id
_entity_poly.type
_entity_poly.pdbx_seq_one_letter_code
_entity_poly.pdbx_strand_id
1 'polypeptide(L)'
;MLADSLRRLVDQAWTYSQRRARQADGKLDPKAWGALAELGVLGLTISQDFGGFGEVPASLLPVHVELGRGLVPEPVIPSAVMGAALLDACGDAVRGRWLPAIASGEAIVSVAYQEPGRRYDTNPQGCRAAKTAEGWRLDGRAGR
;
A
#
# COMPACT_ATOMS: atom_id res chain seq x y z
N MET A 1 20.33 4.03 -7.49
CA MET A 1 20.03 2.68 -8.06
C MET A 1 18.53 2.40 -8.13
N LEU A 2 17.83 2.20 -7.00
CA LEU A 2 16.37 1.95 -7.01
C LEU A 2 15.58 3.15 -7.56
N ALA A 3 15.80 4.35 -7.01
CA ALA A 3 15.13 5.57 -7.44
C ALA A 3 15.36 5.88 -8.94
N ASP A 4 16.58 5.71 -9.45
CA ASP A 4 16.88 5.93 -10.87
C ASP A 4 16.15 4.93 -11.78
N SER A 5 16.01 3.68 -11.32
CA SER A 5 15.30 2.64 -12.04
C SER A 5 13.79 2.89 -12.01
N LEU A 6 13.26 3.31 -10.86
CA LEU A 6 11.88 3.73 -10.72
C LEU A 6 11.58 4.96 -11.59
N ARG A 7 12.49 5.92 -11.66
CA ARG A 7 12.36 7.09 -12.53
C ARG A 7 12.16 6.68 -13.99
N ARG A 8 13.00 5.77 -14.50
CA ARG A 8 12.88 5.26 -15.88
C ARG A 8 11.57 4.49 -16.09
N LEU A 9 11.19 3.65 -15.14
CA LEU A 9 9.92 2.92 -15.17
C LEU A 9 8.73 3.90 -15.20
N VAL A 10 8.75 4.93 -14.36
CA VAL A 10 7.73 5.99 -14.32
C VAL A 10 7.64 6.73 -15.66
N ASP A 11 8.78 7.09 -16.25
CA ASP A 11 8.82 7.78 -17.56
C ASP A 11 8.20 6.95 -18.69
N GLN A 12 8.32 5.63 -18.61
CA GLN A 12 7.82 4.70 -19.63
C GLN A 12 6.36 4.29 -19.42
N ALA A 13 5.95 4.05 -18.18
CA ALA A 13 4.68 3.41 -17.86
C ALA A 13 3.60 4.39 -17.35
N TRP A 14 3.95 5.63 -17.02
CA TRP A 14 3.00 6.66 -16.61
C TRP A 14 3.17 7.94 -17.44
N THR A 15 3.15 7.83 -18.75
CA THR A 15 3.04 9.01 -19.64
C THR A 15 1.69 9.73 -19.44
N TYR A 16 1.57 10.97 -19.90
CA TYR A 16 0.32 11.74 -19.75
C TYR A 16 -0.92 10.99 -20.26
N SER A 17 -0.84 10.36 -21.45
CA SER A 17 -1.95 9.61 -22.05
C SER A 17 -2.30 8.37 -21.24
N GLN A 18 -1.30 7.58 -20.81
CA GLN A 18 -1.51 6.39 -19.98
C GLN A 18 -2.15 6.74 -18.63
N ARG A 19 -1.68 7.81 -17.97
CA ARG A 19 -2.27 8.27 -16.70
C ARG A 19 -3.72 8.69 -16.86
N ARG A 20 -4.03 9.46 -17.91
CA ARG A 20 -5.40 9.89 -18.21
C ARG A 20 -6.32 8.70 -18.47
N ALA A 21 -5.84 7.70 -19.20
CA ALA A 21 -6.59 6.47 -19.45
C ALA A 21 -6.86 5.68 -18.16
N ARG A 22 -5.82 5.48 -17.31
CA ARG A 22 -5.97 4.80 -16.02
C ARG A 22 -6.92 5.53 -15.08
N GLN A 23 -6.80 6.86 -14.99
CA GLN A 23 -7.70 7.67 -14.17
C GLN A 23 -9.16 7.54 -14.63
N ALA A 24 -9.40 7.44 -15.94
CA ALA A 24 -10.75 7.26 -16.48
C ALA A 24 -11.33 5.85 -16.21
N ASP A 25 -10.51 4.79 -16.26
CA ASP A 25 -10.95 3.44 -15.89
C ASP A 25 -11.19 3.30 -14.37
N GLY A 26 -10.46 4.07 -13.56
CA GLY A 26 -10.65 4.12 -12.10
C GLY A 26 -10.26 2.82 -11.38
N LYS A 27 -9.52 1.95 -12.05
CA LYS A 27 -9.05 0.67 -11.50
C LYS A 27 -7.53 0.64 -11.42
N LEU A 28 -7.03 -0.25 -10.59
CA LEU A 28 -5.63 -0.63 -10.59
C LEU A 28 -5.25 -1.24 -11.94
N ASP A 29 -4.12 -0.81 -12.50
CA ASP A 29 -3.48 -1.51 -13.61
C ASP A 29 -2.57 -2.64 -13.04
N PRO A 30 -2.92 -3.93 -13.22
CA PRO A 30 -2.16 -5.03 -12.64
C PRO A 30 -0.73 -5.10 -13.17
N LYS A 31 -0.48 -4.66 -14.41
CA LYS A 31 0.87 -4.66 -14.99
C LYS A 31 1.74 -3.59 -14.37
N ALA A 32 1.17 -2.41 -14.15
CA ALA A 32 1.86 -1.31 -13.49
C ALA A 32 2.19 -1.67 -12.02
N TRP A 33 1.24 -2.30 -11.32
CA TRP A 33 1.45 -2.79 -9.96
C TRP A 33 2.53 -3.88 -9.90
N GLY A 34 2.47 -4.86 -10.80
CA GLY A 34 3.49 -5.91 -10.90
C GLY A 34 4.89 -5.35 -11.16
N ALA A 35 5.02 -4.36 -12.05
CA ALA A 35 6.30 -3.72 -12.32
C ALA A 35 6.88 -2.99 -11.09
N LEU A 36 6.04 -2.40 -10.23
CA LEU A 36 6.47 -1.83 -8.96
C LEU A 36 6.95 -2.91 -7.97
N ALA A 37 6.27 -4.05 -7.94
CA ALA A 37 6.64 -5.20 -7.12
C ALA A 37 7.99 -5.80 -7.56
N GLU A 38 8.15 -6.07 -8.86
CA GLU A 38 9.38 -6.61 -9.46
C GLU A 38 10.59 -5.70 -9.22
N LEU A 39 10.38 -4.38 -9.26
CA LEU A 39 11.41 -3.41 -8.96
C LEU A 39 11.78 -3.34 -7.47
N GLY A 40 10.97 -3.94 -6.59
CA GLY A 40 11.17 -3.97 -5.14
C GLY A 40 10.57 -2.80 -4.38
N VAL A 41 9.74 -1.98 -5.03
CA VAL A 41 9.13 -0.79 -4.41
C VAL A 41 8.19 -1.19 -3.27
N LEU A 42 7.42 -2.27 -3.46
CA LEU A 42 6.40 -2.69 -2.50
C LEU A 42 6.97 -3.39 -1.26
N GLY A 43 8.17 -3.98 -1.39
CA GLY A 43 8.87 -4.67 -0.31
C GLY A 43 9.98 -3.85 0.35
N LEU A 44 10.14 -2.56 0.00
CA LEU A 44 11.34 -1.80 0.37
C LEU A 44 11.64 -1.83 1.87
N THR A 45 10.66 -1.51 2.70
CA THR A 45 10.81 -1.47 4.17
C THR A 45 10.38 -2.75 4.86
N ILE A 46 9.90 -3.75 4.12
CA ILE A 46 9.52 -5.05 4.67
C ILE A 46 10.80 -5.85 4.94
N SER A 47 10.89 -6.55 6.09
CA SER A 47 12.07 -7.37 6.42
C SER A 47 12.38 -8.41 5.33
N GLN A 48 13.66 -8.75 5.19
CA GLN A 48 14.13 -9.79 4.29
C GLN A 48 13.52 -11.16 4.61
N ASP A 49 13.21 -11.43 5.89
CA ASP A 49 12.52 -12.66 6.33
C ASP A 49 11.13 -12.81 5.71
N PHE A 50 10.54 -11.70 5.25
CA PHE A 50 9.24 -11.66 4.59
C PHE A 50 9.36 -11.26 3.11
N GLY A 51 10.53 -11.47 2.49
CA GLY A 51 10.75 -11.22 1.06
C GLY A 51 10.88 -9.74 0.66
N GLY A 52 11.10 -8.86 1.63
CA GLY A 52 11.42 -7.44 1.37
C GLY A 52 12.92 -7.14 1.39
N PHE A 53 13.27 -5.86 1.46
CA PHE A 53 14.66 -5.39 1.46
C PHE A 53 15.17 -4.96 2.85
N GLY A 54 14.28 -4.76 3.82
CA GLY A 54 14.62 -4.36 5.18
C GLY A 54 15.20 -2.95 5.29
N GLU A 55 14.93 -2.09 4.32
CA GLU A 55 15.42 -0.71 4.33
C GLU A 55 14.73 0.12 5.40
N VAL A 56 15.43 1.16 5.87
CA VAL A 56 14.86 2.10 6.83
C VAL A 56 13.75 2.95 6.19
N PRO A 57 12.75 3.44 6.94
CA PRO A 57 11.68 4.27 6.40
C PRO A 57 12.16 5.51 5.63
N ALA A 58 13.32 6.07 5.98
CA ALA A 58 13.91 7.20 5.26
C ALA A 58 14.24 6.87 3.79
N SER A 59 14.53 5.61 3.46
CA SER A 59 14.80 5.15 2.08
C SER A 59 13.57 5.26 1.16
N LEU A 60 12.37 5.42 1.71
CA LEU A 60 11.14 5.68 0.94
C LEU A 60 11.08 7.10 0.35
N LEU A 61 11.85 8.06 0.87
CA LEU A 61 11.80 9.45 0.40
C LEU A 61 12.07 9.57 -1.11
N PRO A 62 13.21 9.09 -1.65
CA PRO A 62 13.48 9.18 -3.08
C PRO A 62 12.50 8.37 -3.93
N VAL A 63 11.93 7.28 -3.39
CA VAL A 63 10.87 6.50 -4.05
C VAL A 63 9.62 7.35 -4.23
N HIS A 64 9.14 7.99 -3.16
CA HIS A 64 7.94 8.83 -3.22
C HIS A 64 8.11 10.06 -4.11
N VAL A 65 9.31 10.63 -4.20
CA VAL A 65 9.61 11.72 -5.15
C VAL A 65 9.33 11.27 -6.58
N GLU A 66 9.79 10.08 -6.97
CA GLU A 66 9.59 9.57 -8.32
C GLU A 66 8.13 9.14 -8.58
N LEU A 67 7.46 8.51 -7.61
CA LEU A 67 6.04 8.19 -7.70
C LEU A 67 5.18 9.46 -7.87
N GLY A 68 5.48 10.51 -7.10
CA GLY A 68 4.81 11.80 -7.17
C GLY A 68 5.05 12.52 -8.50
N ARG A 69 6.30 12.51 -8.99
CA ARG A 69 6.66 13.05 -10.32
C ARG A 69 5.86 12.39 -11.44
N GLY A 70 5.63 11.08 -11.31
CA GLY A 70 4.81 10.29 -12.23
C GLY A 70 3.31 10.41 -12.03
N LEU A 71 2.82 11.07 -10.97
CA LEU A 71 1.42 11.00 -10.55
C LEU A 71 0.87 9.56 -10.55
N VAL A 72 1.67 8.62 -10.01
CA VAL A 72 1.36 7.19 -9.97
C VAL A 72 0.11 6.96 -9.10
N PRO A 73 -1.04 6.52 -9.65
CA PRO A 73 -2.27 6.31 -8.88
C PRO A 73 -2.29 5.03 -8.05
N GLU A 74 -1.34 4.13 -8.26
CA GLU A 74 -1.26 2.84 -7.59
C GLU A 74 -1.10 3.00 -6.06
N PRO A 75 -1.71 2.13 -5.25
CA PRO A 75 -1.88 2.32 -3.81
C PRO A 75 -0.63 2.00 -2.98
N VAL A 76 0.56 2.47 -3.40
CA VAL A 76 1.83 2.20 -2.72
C VAL A 76 1.80 2.67 -1.26
N ILE A 77 1.39 3.91 -1.01
CA ILE A 77 1.32 4.47 0.34
C ILE A 77 0.32 3.71 1.24
N PRO A 78 -0.99 3.60 0.89
CA PRO A 78 -1.94 2.94 1.77
C PRO A 78 -1.67 1.44 1.96
N SER A 79 -1.09 0.75 0.96
CA SER A 79 -0.83 -0.69 1.03
C SER A 79 0.57 -1.00 1.56
N ALA A 80 1.61 -0.70 0.77
CA ALA A 80 2.99 -1.12 1.01
C ALA A 80 3.73 -0.30 2.07
N VAL A 81 3.21 0.89 2.43
CA VAL A 81 3.79 1.71 3.50
C VAL A 81 2.95 1.61 4.77
N MET A 82 1.73 2.12 4.76
CA MET A 82 0.88 2.17 5.95
C MET A 82 0.37 0.79 6.36
N GLY A 83 -0.18 0.02 5.42
CA GLY A 83 -0.70 -1.32 5.68
C GLY A 83 0.41 -2.27 6.15
N ALA A 84 1.53 -2.29 5.44
CA ALA A 84 2.70 -3.09 5.82
C ALA A 84 3.20 -2.74 7.23
N ALA A 85 3.37 -1.46 7.56
CA ALA A 85 3.84 -1.04 8.88
C ALA A 85 2.89 -1.46 10.03
N LEU A 86 1.57 -1.37 9.82
CA LEU A 86 0.59 -1.81 10.82
C LEU A 86 0.60 -3.33 11.00
N LEU A 87 0.74 -4.07 9.91
CA LEU A 87 0.80 -5.53 9.93
C LEU A 87 2.11 -6.04 10.54
N ASP A 88 3.21 -5.31 10.37
CA ASP A 88 4.51 -5.61 10.99
C ASP A 88 4.51 -5.42 12.52
N ALA A 89 3.67 -4.51 13.02
CA ALA A 89 3.42 -4.35 14.45
C ALA A 89 2.53 -5.46 15.06
N CYS A 90 2.00 -6.38 14.25
CA CYS A 90 1.19 -7.52 14.73
C CYS A 90 2.05 -8.75 15.08
N GLY A 91 1.39 -9.82 15.55
CA GLY A 91 2.04 -11.10 15.83
C GLY A 91 2.49 -11.85 14.58
N ASP A 92 3.38 -12.83 14.77
CA ASP A 92 4.06 -13.56 13.67
C ASP A 92 3.11 -14.19 12.64
N ALA A 93 1.96 -14.72 13.08
CA ALA A 93 0.98 -15.30 12.17
C ALA A 93 0.40 -14.27 11.18
N VAL A 94 0.24 -13.01 11.61
CA VAL A 94 -0.23 -11.91 10.76
C VAL A 94 0.90 -11.47 9.83
N ARG A 95 2.11 -11.27 10.37
CA ARG A 95 3.29 -10.88 9.61
C ARG A 95 3.60 -11.86 8.48
N GLY A 96 3.76 -13.14 8.82
CA GLY A 96 4.12 -14.20 7.88
C GLY A 96 3.08 -14.42 6.79
N ARG A 97 1.80 -14.14 7.06
CA ARG A 97 0.74 -14.21 6.05
C ARG A 97 0.78 -13.03 5.08
N TRP A 98 0.91 -11.81 5.59
CA TRP A 98 0.59 -10.63 4.81
C TRP A 98 1.81 -9.90 4.25
N LEU A 99 2.91 -9.83 4.99
CA LEU A 99 4.08 -9.08 4.55
C LEU A 99 4.69 -9.65 3.25
N PRO A 100 4.84 -10.98 3.07
CA PRO A 100 5.30 -11.53 1.79
C PRO A 100 4.36 -11.23 0.62
N ALA A 101 3.05 -11.34 0.84
CA ALA A 101 2.05 -11.09 -0.20
C ALA A 101 2.00 -9.61 -0.60
N ILE A 102 2.25 -8.67 0.33
CA ILE A 102 2.35 -7.24 0.01
C ILE A 102 3.66 -6.97 -0.74
N ALA A 103 4.78 -7.54 -0.30
CA ALA A 103 6.08 -7.35 -0.94
C ALA A 103 6.08 -7.83 -2.39
N SER A 104 5.44 -8.98 -2.68
CA SER A 104 5.30 -9.53 -4.04
C SER A 104 4.22 -8.84 -4.89
N GLY A 105 3.37 -8.01 -4.27
CA GLY A 105 2.24 -7.37 -4.93
C GLY A 105 1.01 -8.26 -5.11
N GLU A 106 1.01 -9.50 -4.61
CA GLU A 106 -0.15 -10.41 -4.63
C GLU A 106 -1.32 -9.91 -3.76
N ALA A 107 -1.01 -9.21 -2.67
CA ALA A 107 -1.99 -8.60 -1.79
C ALA A 107 -1.91 -7.08 -1.85
N ILE A 108 -3.08 -6.46 -1.98
CA ILE A 108 -3.27 -5.03 -1.82
C ILE A 108 -4.16 -4.82 -0.61
N VAL A 109 -3.63 -4.10 0.38
CA VAL A 109 -4.32 -3.80 1.63
C VAL A 109 -4.59 -2.30 1.73
N SER A 110 -5.53 -1.93 2.60
CA SER A 110 -5.83 -0.54 2.89
C SER A 110 -6.13 -0.37 4.37
N VAL A 111 -5.84 0.81 4.90
CA VAL A 111 -6.07 1.16 6.30
C VAL A 111 -7.40 1.88 6.44
N ALA A 112 -8.42 1.17 6.88
CA ALA A 112 -9.79 1.66 7.01
C ALA A 112 -10.04 2.33 8.37
N TYR A 113 -9.31 3.42 8.69
CA TYR A 113 -9.38 4.08 10.00
C TYR A 113 -10.28 5.33 10.06
N GLN A 114 -10.55 5.99 8.92
CA GLN A 114 -11.37 7.20 8.88
C GLN A 114 -12.86 6.85 8.78
N GLU A 115 -13.70 7.60 9.49
CA GLU A 115 -15.15 7.50 9.41
C GLU A 115 -15.76 8.69 8.65
N PRO A 116 -16.90 8.51 7.95
CA PRO A 116 -17.58 9.60 7.24
C PRO A 116 -17.87 10.80 8.15
N GLY A 117 -17.54 12.01 7.67
CA GLY A 117 -17.72 13.25 8.42
C GLY A 117 -16.66 13.54 9.49
N ARG A 118 -15.62 12.70 9.63
CA ARG A 118 -14.64 12.77 10.75
C ARG A 118 -13.18 12.81 10.29
N ARG A 119 -12.88 13.61 9.26
CA ARG A 119 -11.57 13.65 8.59
C ARG A 119 -10.36 13.93 9.49
N TYR A 120 -10.53 14.67 10.59
CA TYR A 120 -9.44 15.07 11.50
C TYR A 120 -9.54 14.39 12.88
N ASP A 121 -10.41 13.40 13.01
CA ASP A 121 -10.63 12.69 14.26
C ASP A 121 -10.49 11.19 14.02
N THR A 122 -9.46 10.61 14.64
CA THR A 122 -9.09 9.20 14.49
C THR A 122 -9.67 8.31 15.57
N ASN A 123 -10.39 8.87 16.55
CA ASN A 123 -11.02 8.08 17.60
C ASN A 123 -12.30 7.43 17.04
N PRO A 124 -12.43 6.09 16.97
CA PRO A 124 -13.59 5.44 16.36
C PRO A 124 -14.89 5.71 17.13
N GLN A 125 -16.01 5.92 16.42
CA GLN A 125 -17.32 6.19 17.02
C GLN A 125 -18.44 5.34 16.39
N GLY A 126 -18.38 5.17 15.06
CA GLY A 126 -19.39 4.46 14.28
C GLY A 126 -19.03 3.01 13.96
N CYS A 127 -17.75 2.70 13.75
CA CYS A 127 -17.30 1.33 13.47
C CYS A 127 -17.10 0.55 14.78
N ARG A 128 -17.81 -0.56 14.93
CA ARG A 128 -17.82 -1.38 16.15
C ARG A 128 -17.38 -2.80 15.85
N ALA A 129 -16.63 -3.37 16.77
CA ALA A 129 -16.27 -4.78 16.76
C ALA A 129 -16.89 -5.46 17.98
N ALA A 130 -17.68 -6.52 17.75
CA ALA A 130 -18.26 -7.35 18.78
C ALA A 130 -17.68 -8.76 18.69
N LYS A 131 -17.19 -9.30 19.81
CA LYS A 131 -16.68 -10.67 19.87
C LYS A 131 -17.85 -11.65 19.77
N THR A 132 -17.69 -12.69 18.94
CA THR A 132 -18.64 -13.79 18.77
C THR A 132 -17.96 -15.12 19.08
N ALA A 133 -18.72 -16.22 19.09
CA ALA A 133 -18.14 -17.57 19.27
C ALA A 133 -17.16 -17.96 18.14
N GLU A 134 -17.37 -17.43 16.93
CA GLU A 134 -16.59 -17.75 15.72
C GLU A 134 -15.54 -16.68 15.37
N GLY A 135 -15.45 -15.59 16.14
CA GLY A 135 -14.48 -14.52 15.89
C GLY A 135 -15.01 -13.13 16.23
N TRP A 136 -15.05 -12.24 15.24
CA TRP A 136 -15.48 -10.85 15.40
C TRP A 136 -16.56 -10.50 14.37
N ARG A 137 -17.61 -9.82 14.82
CA ARG A 137 -18.59 -9.14 13.98
C ARG A 137 -18.23 -7.66 13.92
N LEU A 138 -18.02 -7.15 12.71
CA LEU A 138 -17.80 -5.73 12.45
C LEU A 138 -19.10 -5.09 11.95
N ASP A 139 -19.46 -3.93 12.49
CA ASP A 139 -20.62 -3.14 12.08
C ASP A 139 -20.22 -1.66 11.98
N GLY A 140 -20.52 -1.01 10.86
CA GLY A 140 -20.24 0.40 10.65
C GLY A 140 -19.72 0.72 9.25
N ARG A 141 -19.23 1.94 9.07
CA ARG A 141 -18.66 2.43 7.80
C ARG A 141 -17.29 3.02 8.05
N ALA A 142 -16.34 2.62 7.22
CA ALA A 142 -15.02 3.22 7.12
C ALA A 142 -14.82 3.75 5.70
N GLY A 143 -14.19 4.90 5.57
CA GLY A 143 -13.98 5.59 4.29
C GLY A 143 -14.50 7.03 4.28
N ARG A 144 -14.36 7.66 3.11
CA ARG A 144 -14.95 8.98 2.83
C ARG A 144 -16.41 8.86 2.44
#